data_AF-A0A1Y3EXQ7-F1
#
_entry.id   AF-A0A1Y3EXQ7-F1
#
_cell.length_a   1.000
_cell.length_b   1.000
_cell.length_c   1.000
_cell.angle_alpha   90.00
_cell.angle_beta   90.00
_cell.angle_gamma   90.00
#
_symmetry.space_group_name_H-M   'P 1'
#
loop_
_entity.id
_entity.type
_entity.pdbx_description
1 polymer ?
#
loop_
_entity_poly.entity_id
_entity_poly.type
_entity_poly.pdbx_seq_one_letter_code
_entity_poly.pdbx_strand_id
1 'polypeptide(L)'
;TPLEVCERRDPKGLYEKARVGKILDFTGIDSAYEVPENPELILHAAEETVIQCVQRVLQYLHERGIFPDEALMRLGGKVRELFVDESERLRLEASLSQMPKLSLEKIDLQWLQVLSEGWATPLSGFMTETQYLQTQSIPIVLPVTSEEKAKLENADLIALCYDGHTMAILLKPEFYPHRKEERCARQFGTCHL
;
A
#
# COMPACT_ATOMS: atom_id res chain seq x y z
N THR A 1 -14.49 -16.43 -18.73
CA THR A 1 -13.77 -17.03 -19.87
C THR A 1 -14.76 -17.73 -20.78
N PRO A 2 -14.77 -17.47 -22.10
CA PRO A 2 -15.68 -18.14 -23.03
C PRO A 2 -15.44 -19.65 -23.11
N LEU A 3 -16.53 -20.43 -23.27
CA LEU A 3 -16.49 -21.91 -23.35
C LEU A 3 -15.59 -22.40 -24.49
N GLU A 4 -15.67 -21.78 -25.67
CA GLU A 4 -14.88 -22.14 -26.85
C GLU A 4 -13.37 -22.08 -26.59
N VAL A 5 -12.93 -21.15 -25.74
CA VAL A 5 -11.51 -21.03 -25.33
C VAL A 5 -11.12 -22.19 -24.41
N CYS A 6 -12.03 -22.61 -23.53
CA CYS A 6 -11.83 -23.77 -22.65
C CYS A 6 -11.77 -25.07 -23.46
N GLU A 7 -12.69 -25.27 -24.41
CA GLU A 7 -12.71 -26.41 -25.33
C GLU A 7 -11.46 -26.46 -26.21
N ARG A 8 -11.02 -25.32 -26.74
CA ARG A 8 -9.80 -25.27 -27.57
C ARG A 8 -8.54 -25.65 -26.79
N ARG A 9 -8.46 -25.29 -25.50
CA ARG A 9 -7.28 -25.59 -24.65
C ARG A 9 -7.23 -27.06 -24.22
N ASP A 10 -8.41 -27.67 -24.01
CA ASP A 10 -8.68 -29.01 -23.43
C ASP A 10 -7.45 -29.79 -22.93
N PRO A 11 -6.76 -29.33 -21.87
CA PRO A 11 -5.46 -29.88 -21.47
C PRO A 11 -5.56 -31.32 -20.95
N LYS A 12 -6.79 -31.79 -20.65
CA LYS A 12 -7.07 -33.12 -20.11
C LYS A 12 -7.92 -33.98 -21.04
N GLY A 13 -8.28 -33.49 -22.23
CA GLY A 13 -9.16 -34.19 -23.16
C GLY A 13 -10.56 -34.45 -22.62
N LEU A 14 -11.06 -33.61 -21.70
CA LEU A 14 -12.34 -33.79 -21.02
C LEU A 14 -13.50 -33.26 -21.86
N TYR A 15 -13.31 -32.14 -22.56
CA TYR A 15 -14.34 -31.56 -23.41
C TYR A 15 -14.61 -32.48 -24.62
N GLU A 16 -13.56 -33.04 -25.23
CA GLU A 16 -13.73 -34.03 -26.31
C GLU A 16 -14.52 -35.26 -25.85
N LYS A 17 -14.19 -35.80 -24.66
CA LYS A 17 -14.88 -36.97 -24.09
C LYS A 17 -16.35 -36.67 -23.75
N ALA A 18 -16.64 -35.48 -23.25
CA ALA A 18 -18.01 -35.04 -22.97
C ALA A 18 -18.81 -34.91 -24.28
N ARG A 19 -18.25 -34.32 -25.34
CA ARG A 19 -18.93 -34.18 -26.65
C ARG A 19 -19.30 -35.52 -27.31
N VAL A 20 -18.54 -36.59 -27.06
CA VAL A 20 -18.86 -37.95 -27.53
C VAL A 20 -19.72 -38.76 -26.54
N GLY A 21 -20.26 -38.13 -25.50
CA GLY A 21 -21.18 -38.74 -24.53
C GLY A 21 -20.53 -39.69 -23.53
N LYS A 22 -19.20 -39.64 -23.35
CA LYS A 22 -18.49 -40.50 -22.38
C LYS A 22 -18.47 -39.94 -20.96
N ILE A 23 -18.78 -38.66 -20.79
CA ILE A 23 -18.89 -37.97 -19.50
C ILE A 23 -20.27 -37.31 -19.49
N LEU A 24 -21.09 -37.65 -18.50
CA LEU A 24 -22.42 -37.07 -18.30
C LEU A 24 -22.33 -35.87 -17.35
N ASP A 25 -23.33 -34.98 -17.42
CA ASP A 25 -23.47 -33.79 -16.58
C ASP A 25 -22.24 -32.86 -16.60
N PHE A 26 -21.61 -32.73 -17.78
CA PHE A 26 -20.43 -31.89 -17.91
C PHE A 26 -20.81 -30.41 -18.02
N THR A 27 -20.43 -29.63 -17.01
CA THR A 27 -20.66 -28.18 -16.95
C THR A 27 -20.06 -27.44 -18.15
N GLY A 28 -20.89 -26.66 -18.85
CA GLY A 28 -20.57 -25.97 -20.10
C GLY A 28 -21.05 -26.71 -21.35
N ILE A 29 -21.34 -28.02 -21.29
CA ILE A 29 -21.87 -28.80 -22.42
C ILE A 29 -23.29 -29.27 -22.10
N ASP A 30 -23.43 -30.22 -21.17
CA ASP A 30 -24.71 -30.87 -20.83
C ASP A 30 -25.40 -30.19 -19.63
N SER A 31 -24.66 -29.38 -18.88
CA SER A 31 -25.16 -28.59 -17.75
C SER A 31 -24.71 -27.14 -17.87
N ALA A 32 -25.55 -26.18 -17.46
CA ALA A 32 -25.21 -24.76 -17.52
C ALA A 32 -24.15 -24.39 -16.46
N TYR A 33 -23.25 -23.47 -16.80
CA TYR A 33 -22.40 -22.82 -15.82
C TYR A 33 -23.11 -21.57 -15.29
N GLU A 34 -23.31 -21.49 -13.98
CA GLU A 34 -23.89 -20.32 -13.34
C GLU A 34 -22.77 -19.33 -12.97
N VAL A 35 -22.75 -18.18 -13.66
CA VAL A 35 -21.77 -17.14 -13.37
C VAL A 35 -22.09 -16.51 -12.01
N PRO A 36 -21.10 -16.37 -11.10
CA PRO A 36 -21.34 -15.70 -9.82
C PRO A 36 -21.86 -14.27 -10.01
N GLU A 37 -22.92 -13.90 -9.28
CA GLU A 37 -23.49 -12.54 -9.36
C GLU A 37 -22.59 -11.48 -8.69
N ASN A 38 -21.93 -11.85 -7.58
CA ASN A 38 -21.06 -10.95 -6.80
C ASN A 38 -19.67 -11.56 -6.59
N PRO A 39 -18.86 -11.73 -7.66
CA PRO A 39 -17.50 -12.22 -7.53
C PRO A 39 -16.62 -11.15 -6.88
N GLU A 40 -15.74 -11.54 -5.95
CA GLU A 40 -14.82 -10.58 -5.35
C GLU A 40 -13.67 -10.20 -6.29
N LEU A 41 -13.31 -11.08 -7.23
CA LEU A 41 -12.34 -10.82 -8.29
C LEU A 41 -12.68 -11.61 -9.54
N ILE A 42 -12.66 -10.94 -10.70
CA ILE A 42 -12.81 -11.56 -12.02
C ILE A 42 -11.46 -11.53 -12.74
N LEU A 43 -11.06 -12.70 -13.28
CA LEU A 43 -9.84 -12.87 -14.08
C LEU A 43 -10.21 -13.18 -15.54
N HIS A 44 -9.61 -12.45 -16.46
CA HIS A 44 -9.89 -12.59 -17.89
C HIS A 44 -8.85 -13.50 -18.56
N ALA A 45 -8.72 -14.74 -18.08
CA ALA A 45 -7.68 -15.69 -18.50
C ALA A 45 -7.74 -16.12 -19.99
N ALA A 46 -8.71 -15.64 -20.78
CA ALA A 46 -8.72 -15.75 -22.24
C ALA A 46 -7.88 -14.65 -22.92
N GLU A 47 -7.80 -13.48 -22.30
CA GLU A 47 -7.20 -12.25 -22.83
C GLU A 47 -5.89 -11.91 -22.11
N GLU A 48 -5.81 -12.25 -20.82
CA GLU A 48 -4.67 -12.02 -19.96
C GLU A 48 -3.70 -13.20 -19.94
N THR A 49 -2.42 -12.90 -19.81
CA THR A 49 -1.38 -13.89 -19.50
C THR A 49 -1.50 -14.37 -18.06
N VAL A 50 -0.88 -15.52 -17.76
CA VAL A 50 -0.80 -16.05 -16.38
C VAL A 50 -0.20 -15.02 -15.43
N ILE A 51 0.85 -14.30 -15.86
CA ILE A 51 1.52 -13.29 -15.04
C ILE A 51 0.54 -12.15 -14.67
N GLN A 52 -0.22 -11.65 -15.65
CA GLN A 52 -1.21 -10.59 -15.41
C GLN A 52 -2.34 -11.05 -14.48
N CYS A 53 -2.84 -12.28 -14.66
CA CYS A 53 -3.83 -12.86 -13.75
C CYS A 53 -3.29 -12.96 -12.31
N VAL A 54 -2.05 -13.43 -12.15
CA VAL A 54 -1.39 -13.54 -10.84
C VAL A 54 -1.21 -12.16 -10.21
N GLN A 55 -0.77 -11.15 -10.96
CA GLN A 55 -0.63 -9.77 -10.48
C GLN A 55 -1.96 -9.21 -9.97
N ARG A 56 -3.08 -9.45 -10.68
CA ARG A 56 -4.42 -9.03 -10.23
C ARG A 56 -4.82 -9.69 -8.91
N VAL A 57 -4.58 -10.99 -8.76
CA VAL A 57 -4.85 -11.71 -7.51
C VAL A 57 -4.02 -11.15 -6.37
N LEU A 58 -2.72 -10.95 -6.58
CA LEU A 58 -1.82 -10.44 -5.55
C LEU A 58 -2.20 -9.01 -5.12
N GLN A 59 -2.52 -8.14 -6.08
CA GLN A 59 -2.99 -6.79 -5.78
C GLN A 59 -4.29 -6.81 -4.96
N TYR A 60 -5.26 -7.64 -5.36
CA TYR A 60 -6.52 -7.79 -4.64
C TYR A 60 -6.32 -8.32 -3.20
N LEU A 61 -5.43 -9.29 -3.00
CA LEU A 61 -5.12 -9.80 -1.66
C LEU A 61 -4.39 -8.76 -0.81
N HIS A 62 -3.53 -7.94 -1.44
CA HIS A 62 -2.82 -6.87 -0.78
C HIS A 62 -3.78 -5.77 -0.29
N GLU A 63 -4.72 -5.33 -1.12
CA GLU A 63 -5.74 -4.33 -0.77
C GLU A 63 -6.63 -4.77 0.40
N ARG A 64 -6.79 -6.09 0.60
CA ARG A 64 -7.52 -6.67 1.74
C ARG A 64 -6.66 -6.92 2.98
N GLY A 65 -5.37 -6.54 2.96
CA GLY A 65 -4.44 -6.75 4.07
C GLY A 65 -4.05 -8.22 4.30
N ILE A 66 -4.29 -9.10 3.31
CA ILE A 66 -3.95 -10.53 3.39
C ILE A 66 -2.52 -10.77 2.90
N PHE A 67 -2.07 -10.01 1.89
CA PHE A 67 -0.74 -10.13 1.31
C PHE A 67 0.16 -8.96 1.74
N PRO A 68 1.31 -9.24 2.37
CA PRO A 68 2.16 -8.20 2.96
C PRO A 68 2.82 -7.33 1.88
N ASP A 69 2.98 -6.05 2.21
CA ASP A 69 3.63 -5.04 1.37
C ASP A 69 5.01 -5.49 0.88
N GLU A 70 5.83 -6.08 1.76
CA GLU A 70 7.20 -6.48 1.42
C GLU A 70 7.23 -7.57 0.34
N ALA A 71 6.22 -8.45 0.31
CA ALA A 71 6.12 -9.49 -0.70
C ALA A 71 5.69 -8.91 -2.07
N LEU A 72 4.85 -7.87 -2.08
CA LEU A 72 4.44 -7.19 -3.30
C LEU A 72 5.61 -6.41 -3.94
N MET A 73 6.45 -5.76 -3.13
CA MET A 73 7.68 -5.07 -3.58
C MET A 73 8.57 -5.97 -4.43
N ARG A 74 8.84 -7.18 -3.91
CA ARG A 74 9.77 -8.15 -4.50
C ARG A 74 9.30 -8.66 -5.87
N LEU A 75 8.01 -8.46 -6.18
CA LEU A 75 7.38 -8.88 -7.43
C LEU A 75 7.20 -7.71 -8.42
N GLY A 76 7.89 -6.59 -8.19
CA GLY A 76 7.78 -5.38 -9.01
C GLY A 76 6.62 -4.49 -8.60
N GLY A 77 6.41 -4.34 -7.28
CA GLY A 77 5.31 -3.60 -6.69
C GLY A 77 5.15 -2.18 -7.25
N LYS A 78 3.91 -1.70 -7.26
CA LYS A 78 3.58 -0.35 -7.74
C LYS A 78 4.16 0.69 -6.77
N VAL A 79 4.75 1.75 -7.32
CA VAL A 79 5.17 2.93 -6.54
C VAL A 79 3.95 3.46 -5.77
N ARG A 80 4.08 3.61 -4.46
CA ARG A 80 3.04 4.15 -3.59
C ARG A 80 3.31 5.64 -3.39
N GLU A 81 2.72 6.45 -4.23
CA GLU A 81 2.68 7.90 -4.02
C GLU A 81 1.72 8.23 -2.88
N LEU A 82 2.03 9.27 -2.10
CA LEU A 82 1.21 9.73 -0.97
C LEU A 82 0.54 11.08 -1.25
N PHE A 83 0.46 11.47 -2.53
CA PHE A 83 -0.33 12.62 -2.95
C PHE A 83 -1.82 12.31 -2.84
N VAL A 84 -2.59 13.31 -2.41
CA VAL A 84 -4.05 13.27 -2.43
C VAL A 84 -4.56 13.86 -3.75
N ASP A 85 -5.68 13.37 -4.24
CA ASP A 85 -6.37 13.99 -5.37
C ASP A 85 -7.01 15.34 -4.95
N GLU A 86 -7.42 16.14 -5.94
CA GLU A 86 -7.98 17.48 -5.71
C GLU A 86 -9.26 17.45 -4.87
N SER A 87 -10.09 16.41 -4.99
CA SER A 87 -11.35 16.31 -4.25
C SER A 87 -11.09 16.06 -2.76
N GLU A 88 -10.16 15.17 -2.44
CA GLU A 88 -9.78 14.90 -1.06
C GLU A 88 -8.97 16.05 -0.46
N ARG A 89 -8.15 16.73 -1.28
CA ARG A 89 -7.47 17.97 -0.88
C ARG A 89 -8.46 19.02 -0.36
N LEU A 90 -9.48 19.36 -1.15
CA LEU A 90 -10.48 20.36 -0.77
C LEU A 90 -11.22 19.99 0.52
N ARG A 91 -11.53 18.70 0.68
CA ARG A 91 -12.17 18.18 1.90
C ARG A 91 -11.27 18.34 3.13
N LEU A 92 -10.00 18.03 2.99
CA LEU A 92 -9.00 18.17 4.05
C LEU A 92 -8.73 19.65 4.38
N GLU A 93 -8.67 20.52 3.37
CA GLU A 93 -8.50 21.97 3.53
C GLU A 93 -9.58 22.59 4.41
N ALA A 94 -10.84 22.15 4.29
CA ALA A 94 -11.94 22.61 5.14
C ALA A 94 -11.71 22.33 6.64
N SER A 95 -10.95 21.27 6.95
CA SER A 95 -10.69 20.83 8.32
C SER A 95 -9.38 21.39 8.91
N LEU A 96 -8.51 22.00 8.08
CA LEU A 96 -7.19 22.50 8.50
C LEU A 96 -7.22 23.53 9.64
N SER A 97 -8.30 24.32 9.73
CA SER A 97 -8.45 25.35 10.76
C SER A 97 -8.55 24.78 12.19
N GLN A 98 -9.00 23.53 12.31
CA GLN A 98 -9.21 22.85 13.59
C GLN A 98 -8.06 21.92 13.96
N MET A 99 -7.15 21.65 13.03
CA MET A 99 -6.01 20.75 13.24
C MET A 99 -4.86 21.48 13.95
N PRO A 100 -4.20 20.83 14.92
CA PRO A 100 -2.93 21.34 15.41
C PRO A 100 -1.87 21.27 14.30
N LYS A 101 -0.94 22.23 14.35
CA LYS A 101 0.08 22.42 13.32
C LYS A 101 1.46 22.09 13.88
N LEU A 102 2.26 21.40 13.07
CA LEU A 102 3.68 21.17 13.31
C LEU A 102 4.47 21.88 12.21
N SER A 103 5.43 22.71 12.60
CA SER A 103 6.32 23.40 11.66
C SER A 103 7.47 22.49 11.27
N LEU A 104 7.68 22.32 9.97
CA LEU A 104 8.74 21.52 9.39
C LEU A 104 10.01 22.36 9.18
N GLU A 105 11.17 21.75 9.40
CA GLU A 105 12.43 22.28 8.88
C GLU A 105 12.61 21.89 7.40
N LYS A 106 13.61 22.49 6.75
CA LYS A 106 13.90 22.20 5.34
C LYS A 106 14.24 20.71 5.10
N ILE A 107 14.92 20.08 6.05
CA ILE A 107 15.26 18.66 5.95
C ILE A 107 14.02 17.76 6.08
N ASP A 108 13.08 18.14 6.93
CA ASP A 108 11.83 17.40 7.09
C ASP A 108 10.95 17.50 5.84
N LEU A 109 10.94 18.68 5.20
CA LEU A 109 10.27 18.87 3.91
C LEU A 109 10.86 17.97 2.82
N GLN A 110 12.18 17.81 2.80
CA GLN A 110 12.85 16.91 1.84
C GLN A 110 12.48 15.45 2.09
N TRP A 111 12.43 15.01 3.36
CA TRP A 111 11.96 13.67 3.69
C TRP A 111 10.47 13.47 3.38
N LEU A 112 9.66 14.50 3.58
CA LEU A 112 8.26 14.50 3.18
C LEU A 112 8.14 14.29 1.66
N GLN A 113 8.95 14.99 0.86
CA GLN A 113 8.98 14.79 -0.60
C GLN A 113 9.39 13.35 -0.99
N VAL A 114 10.42 12.79 -0.36
CA VAL A 114 10.85 11.39 -0.57
C VAL A 114 9.70 10.42 -0.33
N LEU A 115 8.92 10.64 0.72
CA LEU A 115 7.73 9.85 1.02
C LEU A 115 6.62 10.07 -0.03
N SER A 116 6.30 11.33 -0.35
CA SER A 116 5.20 11.69 -1.25
C SER A 116 5.37 11.13 -2.65
N GLU A 117 6.59 11.14 -3.20
CA GLU A 117 6.92 10.60 -4.52
C GLU A 117 7.10 9.07 -4.52
N GLY A 118 6.97 8.41 -3.36
CA GLY A 118 7.02 6.95 -3.25
C GLY A 118 8.43 6.35 -3.32
N TRP A 119 9.50 7.14 -3.16
CA TRP A 119 10.88 6.60 -3.09
C TRP A 119 11.09 5.63 -1.93
N ALA A 120 10.28 5.77 -0.87
CA ALA A 120 10.31 4.92 0.30
C ALA A 120 9.13 3.91 0.37
N THR A 121 8.50 3.62 -0.77
CA THR A 121 7.50 2.55 -0.93
C THR A 121 8.01 1.28 -0.23
N PRO A 122 7.25 0.64 0.69
CA PRO A 122 5.78 0.76 0.92
C PRO A 122 5.32 1.79 1.94
N LEU A 123 6.22 2.57 2.54
CA LEU A 123 5.86 3.43 3.66
C LEU A 123 4.66 4.31 3.31
N SER A 124 3.66 4.31 4.19
CA SER A 124 2.46 5.13 4.09
C SER A 124 2.60 6.51 4.75
N GLY A 125 3.82 6.84 5.21
CA GLY A 125 4.14 8.04 5.97
C GLY A 125 5.49 7.87 6.70
N PHE A 126 5.77 8.74 7.67
CA PHE A 126 6.92 8.57 8.57
C PHE A 126 6.80 7.25 9.35
N MET A 127 7.94 6.63 9.65
CA MET A 127 7.99 5.31 10.29
C MET A 127 7.32 5.31 11.67
N THR A 128 6.48 4.31 11.91
CA THR A 128 5.99 3.90 13.25
C THR A 128 7.14 3.36 14.11
N GLU A 129 6.92 3.18 15.42
CA GLU A 129 7.95 2.59 16.30
C GLU A 129 8.36 1.19 15.82
N THR A 130 7.38 0.38 15.40
CA THR A 130 7.62 -0.98 14.90
C THR A 130 8.50 -0.96 13.64
N GLN A 131 8.20 -0.10 12.67
CA GLN A 131 8.99 0.04 11.44
C GLN A 131 10.39 0.58 11.73
N TYR A 132 10.49 1.55 12.65
CA TYR A 132 11.77 2.12 13.08
C TYR A 132 12.67 1.08 13.76
N LEU A 133 12.12 0.19 14.60
CA LEU A 133 12.91 -0.85 15.26
C LEU A 133 13.34 -1.97 14.30
N GLN A 134 12.59 -2.19 13.22
CA GLN A 134 12.91 -3.18 12.19
C GLN A 134 13.88 -2.66 11.12
N THR A 135 13.99 -1.33 10.94
CA THR A 135 14.86 -0.75 9.92
C THR A 135 16.33 -0.98 10.25
N GLN A 136 17.09 -1.45 9.26
CA GLN A 136 18.55 -1.61 9.38
C GLN A 136 19.34 -0.62 8.51
N SER A 137 18.65 0.26 7.77
CA SER A 137 19.29 1.14 6.80
C SER A 137 19.18 2.60 7.21
N ILE A 138 18.14 3.30 6.76
CA ILE A 138 17.96 4.73 7.01
C ILE A 138 16.56 4.94 7.58
N PRO A 139 16.44 5.44 8.82
CA PRO A 139 15.14 5.74 9.39
C PRO A 139 14.56 7.02 8.77
N ILE A 140 13.32 6.93 8.29
CA ILE A 140 12.54 8.07 7.75
C ILE A 140 11.53 8.47 8.82
N VAL A 141 11.96 9.37 9.70
CA VAL A 141 11.26 9.73 10.94
C VAL A 141 11.14 11.24 11.05
N LEU A 142 10.10 11.73 11.72
CA LEU A 142 9.88 13.15 11.97
C LEU A 142 10.15 13.45 13.46
N PRO A 143 11.30 14.04 13.81
CA PRO A 143 11.60 14.35 15.20
C PRO A 143 10.73 15.51 15.68
N VAL A 144 10.26 15.42 16.92
CA VAL A 144 9.56 16.51 17.62
C VAL A 144 10.17 16.71 19.00
N THR A 145 10.06 17.93 19.53
CA THR A 145 10.42 18.25 20.91
C THR A 145 9.38 17.71 21.89
N SER A 146 9.75 17.63 23.18
CA SER A 146 8.80 17.24 24.23
C SER A 146 7.62 18.20 24.35
N GLU A 147 7.83 19.49 24.08
CA GLU A 147 6.78 20.51 24.10
C GLU A 147 5.79 20.35 22.94
N GLU A 148 6.30 20.04 21.75
CA GLU A 148 5.46 19.74 20.58
C GLU A 148 4.69 18.44 20.79
N LYS A 149 5.34 17.38 21.28
CA LYS A 149 4.67 16.13 21.63
C LYS A 149 3.48 16.38 22.56
N ALA A 150 3.66 17.13 23.64
CA ALA A 150 2.59 17.39 24.60
C ALA A 150 1.38 18.13 23.97
N LYS A 151 1.61 18.94 22.94
CA LYS A 151 0.53 19.65 22.20
C LYS A 151 -0.16 18.76 21.17
N LEU A 152 0.52 17.72 20.69
CA LEU A 152 0.13 16.95 19.51
C LEU A 152 -0.33 15.51 19.85
N GLU A 153 0.03 14.98 21.02
CA GLU A 153 -0.14 13.55 21.35
C GLU A 153 -1.58 13.03 21.35
N ASN A 154 -2.56 13.92 21.52
CA ASN A 154 -3.98 13.57 21.53
C ASN A 154 -4.69 13.86 20.19
N ALA A 155 -3.96 14.29 19.17
CA ALA A 155 -4.52 14.66 17.88
C ALA A 155 -4.52 13.49 16.91
N ASP A 156 -5.68 13.16 16.35
CA ASP A 156 -5.79 12.16 15.28
C ASP A 156 -5.25 12.67 13.93
N LEU A 157 -5.18 13.99 13.76
CA LEU A 157 -4.75 14.66 12.53
C LEU A 157 -3.80 15.81 12.89
N ILE A 158 -2.63 15.86 12.26
CA ILE A 158 -1.67 16.97 12.43
C ILE A 158 -1.36 17.57 11.06
N ALA A 159 -1.51 18.88 10.94
CA ALA A 159 -1.10 19.59 9.73
C ALA A 159 0.40 19.90 9.77
N LEU A 160 1.14 19.40 8.77
CA LEU A 160 2.56 19.66 8.60
C LEU A 160 2.74 20.92 7.76
N CYS A 161 3.36 21.95 8.34
CA CYS A 161 3.49 23.26 7.73
C CYS A 161 4.95 23.59 7.42
N TYR A 162 5.23 24.15 6.25
CA TYR A 162 6.54 24.72 5.91
C TYR A 162 6.34 26.14 5.39
N ASP A 163 7.11 27.09 5.93
CA ASP A 163 7.07 28.51 5.54
C ASP A 163 5.65 29.11 5.53
N GLY A 164 4.84 28.78 6.56
CA GLY A 164 3.47 29.27 6.71
C GLY A 164 2.42 28.56 5.84
N HIS A 165 2.82 27.65 4.97
CA HIS A 165 1.93 26.88 4.11
C HIS A 165 1.77 25.45 4.63
N THR A 166 0.56 24.89 4.55
CA THR A 166 0.33 23.47 4.88
C THR A 166 0.76 22.59 3.70
N MET A 167 1.72 21.71 3.95
CA MET A 167 2.30 20.82 2.94
C MET A 167 1.66 19.44 2.94
N ALA A 168 1.33 18.91 4.12
CA ALA A 168 0.77 17.57 4.28
C ALA A 168 -0.04 17.45 5.57
N ILE A 169 -0.75 16.33 5.73
CA ILE A 169 -1.48 15.97 6.94
C ILE A 169 -0.99 14.60 7.39
N LEU A 170 -0.61 14.50 8.66
CA LEU A 170 -0.25 13.23 9.29
C LEU A 170 -1.49 12.66 10.00
N LEU A 171 -1.86 11.44 9.61
CA LEU A 171 -3.02 10.71 10.15
C LEU A 171 -2.56 9.78 11.27
N LYS A 172 -3.27 9.78 12.40
CA LYS A 172 -3.05 8.89 13.56
C LYS A 172 -1.58 8.79 13.96
N PRO A 173 -0.95 9.93 14.32
CA PRO A 173 0.46 9.98 14.67
C PRO A 173 0.76 9.09 15.88
N GLU A 174 1.91 8.42 15.84
CA GLU A 174 2.48 7.68 16.97
C GLU A 174 3.72 8.41 17.47
N PHE A 175 3.83 8.61 18.79
CA PHE A 175 4.98 9.27 19.42
C PHE A 175 5.80 8.29 20.24
N TYR A 176 7.05 8.08 19.85
CA TYR A 176 7.97 7.14 20.51
C TYR A 176 9.34 7.78 20.82
N PRO A 177 10.14 7.20 21.75
CA PRO A 177 11.40 7.80 22.17
C PRO A 177 12.46 7.83 21.07
N HIS A 178 13.05 9.00 20.83
CA HIS A 178 14.19 9.15 19.92
C HIS A 178 15.51 8.88 20.65
N ARG A 179 15.92 7.60 20.73
CA ARG A 179 17.19 7.16 21.34
C ARG A 179 18.39 7.49 20.44
N LYS A 180 18.78 8.77 20.38
CA LYS A 180 19.74 9.32 19.40
C LYS A 180 21.09 8.59 19.37
N GLU A 181 21.66 8.27 20.53
CA GLU A 181 22.95 7.57 20.60
C GLU A 181 22.87 6.16 19.99
N GLU A 182 21.87 5.37 20.41
CA GLU A 182 21.62 4.03 19.86
C GLU A 182 21.36 4.09 18.35
N ARG A 183 20.57 5.08 17.91
CA ARG A 183 20.28 5.30 16.49
C ARG A 183 21.56 5.54 15.70
N CYS A 184 22.38 6.51 16.10
CA CYS A 184 23.60 6.86 15.39
C CYS A 184 24.57 5.68 15.35
N ALA A 185 24.75 4.98 16.48
CA ALA A 185 25.63 3.82 16.56
C ALA A 185 25.19 2.69 15.61
N ARG A 186 23.89 2.37 15.55
CA ARG A 186 23.37 1.32 14.65
C ARG A 186 23.40 1.73 13.18
N GLN A 187 23.08 2.99 12.89
CA GLN A 187 22.96 3.48 11.52
C GLN A 187 24.31 3.75 10.86
N PHE A 188 25.26 4.33 11.59
CA PHE A 188 26.54 4.76 11.04
C PHE A 188 27.73 3.93 11.54
N GLY A 189 27.53 3.01 12.48
CA GLY A 189 28.62 2.26 13.11
C GLY A 189 29.51 3.12 14.01
N THR A 190 29.12 4.36 14.28
CA THR A 190 29.84 5.33 15.12
C THR A 190 28.84 6.28 15.79
N CYS A 191 29.16 6.76 16.98
CA CYS A 191 28.39 7.76 17.73
C CYS A 191 29.15 9.07 17.93
N HIS A 192 30.29 9.24 17.26
CA HIS A 192 31.03 10.49 17.27
C HIS A 192 30.33 11.52 16.37
N LEU A 193 29.60 12.44 17.03
CA LEU A 193 29.08 13.68 16.45
C LEU A 193 30.11 14.79 16.57
#